data_AF-A0A7R9FCU8-F1
#
_entry.id   AF-A0A7R9FCU8-F1
#
_cell.length_a   1.000
_cell.length_b   1.000
_cell.length_c   1.000
_cell.angle_alpha   90.00
_cell.angle_beta   90.00
_cell.angle_gamma   90.00
#
_symmetry.space_group_name_H-M   'P 1'
#
loop_
_entity.id
_entity.type
_entity.pdbx_description
1 polymer ?
#
loop_
_entity_poly.entity_id
_entity_poly.type
_entity_poly.pdbx_seq_one_letter_code
_entity_poly.pdbx_strand_id
1 'polypeptide(L)'
;MFAGPSADLFSGLLYNDYGPPRGFCWDLRCYDAEISSQNAKDKVGAFLNFVNTQSKFYNTDNVLVTMGSDFTYMNATLYYTNLDRLIE
;
A
#
# COMPACT_ATOMS: atom_id res chain seq x y z
N MET A 1 -16.60 -27.19 15.00
CA MET A 1 -16.97 -26.15 15.99
C MET A 1 -16.80 -24.83 15.28
N PHE A 2 -17.89 -24.28 14.73
CA PHE A 2 -17.90 -22.94 14.14
C PHE A 2 -18.64 -22.06 15.13
N ALA A 3 -18.08 -20.90 15.47
CA ALA A 3 -18.73 -19.94 16.34
C ALA A 3 -20.04 -19.48 15.67
N GLY A 4 -21.12 -19.32 16.44
CA GLY A 4 -22.42 -18.88 15.92
C GLY A 4 -22.49 -17.36 15.74
N PRO A 5 -23.64 -16.81 15.31
CA PRO A 5 -23.80 -15.39 14.97
C PRO A 5 -23.37 -14.39 16.05
N SER A 6 -23.40 -14.79 17.33
CA SER A 6 -22.90 -14.00 18.45
C SER A 6 -21.37 -13.78 18.46
N ALA A 7 -20.65 -14.44 17.56
CA ALA A 7 -19.21 -14.42 17.43
C ALA A 7 -18.76 -14.30 15.95
N ASP A 8 -19.63 -13.75 15.09
CA ASP A 8 -19.29 -13.45 13.70
C ASP A 8 -18.34 -12.24 13.64
N LEU A 9 -17.17 -12.44 13.02
CA LEU A 9 -16.17 -11.40 12.82
C LEU A 9 -15.73 -11.39 11.36
N PHE A 10 -15.97 -10.27 10.67
CA PHE A 10 -15.40 -10.07 9.34
C PHE A 10 -13.87 -9.95 9.44
N SER A 11 -13.16 -10.81 8.71
CA SER A 11 -11.71 -10.89 8.74
C SER A 11 -11.16 -10.86 7.31
N GLY A 12 -10.09 -10.10 7.10
CA GLY A 12 -9.38 -10.02 5.82
C GLY A 12 -7.89 -10.23 6.02
N LEU A 13 -7.29 -11.10 5.20
CA LEU A 13 -5.84 -11.29 5.19
C LEU A 13 -5.19 -10.23 4.30
N LEU A 14 -4.11 -9.60 4.78
CA LEU A 14 -3.33 -8.66 4.00
C LEU A 14 -2.49 -9.37 2.95
N TYR A 15 -2.36 -8.76 1.76
CA TYR A 15 -1.65 -9.35 0.63
C TYR A 15 -0.13 -9.28 0.76
N ASN A 16 0.39 -8.15 1.24
CA ASN A 16 1.81 -7.83 1.27
C ASN A 16 2.27 -7.51 2.69
N ASP A 17 2.11 -8.49 3.59
CA ASP A 17 2.37 -8.27 5.02
C ASP A 17 1.62 -7.00 5.50
N TYR A 18 2.23 -6.12 6.30
CA TYR A 18 1.72 -4.81 6.67
C TYR A 18 2.51 -3.66 6.02
N GLY A 19 3.37 -3.98 5.04
CA GLY A 19 4.33 -3.08 4.39
C GLY A 19 3.81 -2.37 3.13
N PRO A 20 4.50 -1.30 2.65
CA PRO A 20 4.22 -0.72 1.34
C PRO A 20 4.59 -1.67 0.21
N PRO A 21 4.02 -1.47 -1.00
CA PRO A 21 4.52 -2.13 -2.20
C PRO A 21 6.01 -1.86 -2.37
N ARG A 22 6.77 -2.84 -2.87
CA ARG A 22 8.21 -2.67 -3.13
C ARG A 22 8.45 -1.46 -4.04
N GLY A 23 9.30 -0.52 -3.62
CA GLY A 23 9.57 0.71 -4.37
C GLY A 23 8.71 1.91 -3.95
N PHE A 24 7.88 1.78 -2.91
CA PHE A 24 6.96 2.82 -2.42
C PHE A 24 7.13 3.13 -0.93
N CYS A 25 8.30 2.85 -0.34
CA CYS A 25 8.61 3.35 0.99
C CYS A 25 9.31 4.71 0.95
N TRP A 26 8.66 5.75 1.47
CA TRP A 26 9.18 7.13 1.44
C TRP A 26 9.50 7.72 2.81
N ASP A 27 9.72 6.90 3.85
CA ASP A 27 10.20 7.43 5.12
C ASP A 27 11.72 7.61 5.14
N LEU A 28 12.24 8.32 6.14
CA LEU A 28 13.65 8.67 6.36
C LEU A 28 14.62 7.49 6.30
N ARG A 29 14.17 6.28 6.63
CA ARG A 29 15.00 5.05 6.64
C ARG A 29 14.87 4.22 5.35
N CYS A 30 14.11 4.70 4.39
CA CYS A 30 13.93 4.05 3.10
C CYS A 30 14.81 4.69 2.02
N TYR A 31 15.07 3.92 0.97
CA TYR A 31 15.94 4.32 -0.15
C TYR A 31 15.21 4.33 -1.49
N ASP A 32 13.88 4.19 -1.47
CA ASP A 32 13.09 4.22 -2.70
C ASP A 32 13.00 5.65 -3.24
N ALA A 33 13.07 5.78 -4.56
CA ALA A 33 12.96 7.09 -5.19
C ALA A 33 11.58 7.73 -4.90
N GLU A 34 11.59 8.99 -4.50
CA GLU A 34 10.40 9.84 -4.46
C GLU A 34 9.81 10.02 -5.86
N ILE A 35 8.51 10.26 -5.93
CA ILE A 35 7.81 10.59 -7.16
C ILE A 35 8.20 11.99 -7.61
N SER A 36 8.66 12.11 -8.85
CA SER A 36 8.98 13.35 -9.53
C SER A 36 8.35 13.36 -10.92
N SER A 37 8.33 14.52 -11.59
CA SER A 37 7.81 14.62 -12.95
C SER A 37 8.56 13.73 -13.96
N GLN A 38 9.82 13.37 -13.70
CA GLN A 38 10.62 12.52 -14.57
C GLN A 38 10.29 11.03 -14.42
N ASN A 39 9.86 10.57 -13.23
CA ASN A 39 9.63 9.15 -12.95
C ASN A 39 8.15 8.80 -12.67
N ALA A 40 7.24 9.79 -12.66
CA ALA A 40 5.84 9.60 -12.31
C ALA A 40 5.16 8.50 -13.14
N LYS A 41 5.41 8.45 -14.46
CA LYS A 41 4.84 7.42 -15.33
C LYS A 41 5.27 6.01 -14.93
N ASP A 42 6.54 5.82 -14.61
CA ASP A 42 7.08 4.52 -14.23
C ASP A 42 6.54 4.09 -12.85
N LYS A 43 6.42 5.05 -11.92
CA LYS A 43 5.83 4.83 -10.59
C LYS A 43 4.35 4.44 -10.69
N VAL A 44 3.55 5.17 -11.46
CA VAL A 44 2.14 4.82 -11.69
C VAL A 44 2.01 3.44 -12.33
N GLY A 45 2.84 3.13 -13.35
CA GLY A 45 2.86 1.81 -13.98
C GLY A 45 3.17 0.69 -13.00
N ALA A 46 4.18 0.88 -12.14
CA ALA A 46 4.54 -0.09 -11.10
C ALA A 46 3.43 -0.27 -10.05
N PHE A 47 2.79 0.83 -9.63
CA PHE A 47 1.68 0.81 -8.68
C PHE A 47 0.45 0.07 -9.24
N LEU A 48 0.06 0.39 -10.47
CA LEU A 48 -1.04 -0.29 -11.16
C LEU A 48 -0.75 -1.78 -11.35
N ASN A 49 0.48 -2.16 -11.71
CA ASN A 49 0.86 -3.56 -11.82
C ASN A 49 0.72 -4.29 -10.47
N PHE A 50 1.13 -3.67 -9.36
CA PHE A 50 0.97 -4.21 -8.02
C PHE A 50 -0.52 -4.38 -7.68
N VAL A 51 -1.32 -3.33 -7.81
CA VAL A 51 -2.77 -3.34 -7.50
C VAL A 51 -3.53 -4.36 -8.33
N ASN A 52 -3.26 -4.44 -9.64
CA ASN A 52 -3.87 -5.42 -10.54
C ASN A 52 -3.44 -6.86 -10.26
N THR A 53 -2.27 -7.06 -9.65
CA THR A 53 -1.83 -8.39 -9.20
C THR A 53 -2.51 -8.74 -7.89
N GLN A 54 -2.55 -7.80 -6.93
CA GLN A 54 -3.21 -7.96 -5.64
C GLN A 54 -4.70 -8.24 -5.80
N SER A 55 -5.41 -7.54 -6.70
CA SER A 55 -6.86 -7.67 -6.88
C SER A 55 -7.32 -9.08 -7.24
N LYS A 56 -6.45 -9.89 -7.88
CA LYS A 56 -6.74 -11.31 -8.21
C LYS A 56 -6.94 -12.20 -6.98
N PHE A 57 -6.57 -11.73 -5.80
CA PHE A 57 -6.67 -12.47 -4.53
C PHE A 57 -7.81 -12.00 -3.63
N TYR A 58 -8.63 -11.02 -4.08
CA TYR A 58 -9.77 -10.51 -3.34
C TYR A 58 -11.07 -10.67 -4.14
N ASN A 59 -12.19 -10.83 -3.44
CA ASN A 59 -13.48 -11.14 -4.06
C ASN A 59 -14.27 -9.89 -4.52
N THR A 60 -13.70 -8.69 -4.40
CA THR A 60 -14.36 -7.42 -4.75
C THR A 60 -13.40 -6.52 -5.52
N ASP A 61 -13.91 -5.45 -6.11
CA ASP A 61 -13.11 -4.43 -6.80
C ASP A 61 -12.35 -3.48 -5.85
N ASN A 62 -12.37 -3.75 -4.54
CA ASN A 62 -11.66 -2.98 -3.54
C ASN A 62 -10.45 -3.76 -3.03
N VAL A 63 -9.28 -3.11 -3.03
CA VAL A 63 -8.06 -3.63 -2.41
C VAL A 63 -7.55 -2.65 -1.36
N LEU A 64 -7.07 -3.17 -0.25
CA LEU A 64 -6.36 -2.38 0.77
C LEU A 64 -4.86 -2.41 0.46
N VAL A 65 -4.26 -1.24 0.25
CA VAL A 65 -2.80 -1.10 0.14
C VAL A 65 -2.28 -0.47 1.42
N THR A 66 -1.51 -1.23 2.18
CA THR A 66 -0.82 -0.74 3.37
C THR A 66 0.36 0.14 2.96
N MET A 67 0.47 1.34 3.54
CA MET A 67 1.52 2.32 3.20
C MET A 67 2.27 2.73 4.47
N GLY A 68 3.03 1.80 5.03
CA GLY A 68 3.76 1.97 6.29
C GLY A 68 4.42 0.67 6.72
N SER A 69 5.29 0.73 7.71
CA SER A 69 5.96 -0.42 8.32
C SER A 69 6.49 -0.02 9.72
N ASP A 70 7.34 -0.85 10.33
CA ASP A 70 7.93 -0.62 11.65
C ASP A 70 8.57 0.76 11.76
N PHE A 71 8.14 1.54 12.75
CA PHE A 71 8.63 2.89 13.05
C PHE A 71 8.65 3.84 11.84
N THR A 72 7.72 3.64 10.89
CA THR A 72 7.55 4.58 9.77
C THR A 72 6.78 5.84 10.19
N TYR A 73 6.77 6.87 9.32
CA TYR A 73 6.19 8.20 9.56
C TYR A 73 6.95 9.05 10.58
N MET A 74 8.25 8.81 10.77
CA MET A 74 9.09 9.72 11.58
C MET A 74 9.13 11.13 10.99
N ASN A 75 9.08 11.23 9.66
CA ASN A 75 8.74 12.47 8.96
C ASN A 75 7.56 12.21 8.00
N ALA A 76 6.35 12.38 8.51
CA ALA A 76 5.11 12.11 7.78
C ALA A 76 4.97 12.90 6.46
N THR A 77 5.58 14.09 6.37
CA THR A 77 5.55 14.93 5.16
C THR A 77 6.13 14.22 3.95
N LEU A 78 7.17 13.38 4.13
CA LEU A 78 7.77 12.62 3.02
C LEU A 78 6.78 11.59 2.45
N TYR A 79 6.08 10.86 3.33
CA TYR A 79 5.04 9.93 2.91
C TYR A 79 3.88 10.64 2.22
N TYR A 80 3.28 11.64 2.87
CA TYR A 80 2.09 12.31 2.34
C TYR A 80 2.36 13.05 1.02
N THR A 81 3.49 13.74 0.87
CA THR A 81 3.83 14.42 -0.39
C THR A 81 3.92 13.44 -1.56
N ASN A 82 4.44 12.24 -1.34
CA ASN A 82 4.54 11.23 -2.38
C ASN A 82 3.21 10.50 -2.62
N LEU A 83 2.38 10.32 -1.58
CA LEU A 83 1.03 9.80 -1.75
C LEU A 83 0.16 10.75 -2.57
N ASP A 84 0.21 12.06 -2.29
CA ASP A 84 -0.53 13.07 -3.07
C ASP A 84 -0.12 13.02 -4.53
N ARG A 85 1.20 12.98 -4.82
CA ARG A 85 1.73 12.83 -6.20
C ARG A 85 1.36 11.51 -6.88
N LEU A 86 1.08 10.45 -6.12
CA LEU A 86 0.64 9.16 -6.67
C LEU A 86 -0.85 9.17 -7.02
N ILE A 87 -1.64 9.96 -6.29
CA ILE A 87 -3.11 10.03 -6.42
C ILE A 87 -3.54 11.02 -7.51
N GLU A 88 -2.82 12.14 -7.68
CA GLU A 88 -3.04 13.16 -8.72
C GLU A 88 -2.76 12.66 -10.15
#